data_AF-A0A933TKJ7-F1
#
_entry.id   AF-A0A933TKJ7-F1
#
_cell.length_a   1.000
_cell.length_b   1.000
_cell.length_c   1.000
_cell.angle_alpha   90.00
_cell.angle_beta   90.00
_cell.angle_gamma   90.00
#
_symmetry.space_group_name_H-M   'P 1'
#
loop_
_entity.id
_entity.type
_entity.pdbx_description
1 polymer ?
#
loop_
_entity_poly.entity_id
_entity_poly.type
_entity_poly.pdbx_seq_one_letter_code
_entity_poly.pdbx_strand_id
1 'polypeptide(L)'
;MRKASRPVRPAYIAATLAVVAMAAMAFGPCGTGVRDKTPSKARPMVAGEVLGKVGAPSADGTPIVARTLLSVTCREGVVVVRTNVDGISALMDCSRPVPQSSLDRFIGVPVIITYTGDVLRVENSNAGKLEIPATDATVGSIDATP
;
A
#
# COMPACT_ATOMS: atom_id res chain seq x y z
N MET A 1 36.38 19.54 53.70
CA MET A 1 36.71 20.98 53.92
C MET A 1 35.89 21.82 52.92
N ARG A 2 35.35 22.96 53.38
CA ARG A 2 34.35 23.83 52.71
C ARG A 2 35.00 24.70 51.62
N LYS A 3 34.31 25.01 50.50
CA LYS A 3 33.73 26.33 50.09
C LYS A 3 33.93 26.43 48.56
N ALA A 4 33.18 27.12 47.70
CA ALA A 4 31.96 27.92 47.70
C ALA A 4 31.71 28.26 46.19
N SER A 5 30.52 28.06 45.61
CA SER A 5 29.44 29.05 45.41
C SER A 5 29.47 29.88 44.10
N ARG A 6 28.61 29.48 43.13
CA ARG A 6 27.62 30.24 42.29
C ARG A 6 28.12 31.35 41.33
N PRO A 7 27.29 31.88 40.36
CA PRO A 7 25.88 31.63 39.97
C PRO A 7 25.65 31.34 38.46
N VAL A 8 24.63 30.59 38.01
CA VAL A 8 23.24 30.97 37.62
C VAL A 8 23.11 32.30 36.86
N ARG A 9 22.73 32.28 35.56
CA ARG A 9 21.42 32.78 35.09
C ARG A 9 21.12 32.50 33.59
N PRO A 10 19.82 32.36 33.24
CA PRO A 10 19.31 32.09 31.91
C PRO A 10 19.02 33.39 31.13
N ALA A 11 18.98 33.31 29.81
CA ALA A 11 18.39 34.37 28.98
C ALA A 11 17.31 33.76 28.07
N TYR A 12 16.07 33.84 28.58
CA TYR A 12 14.87 33.91 27.77
C TYR A 12 14.98 35.13 26.84
N ILE A 13 14.81 34.96 25.54
CA ILE A 13 14.21 36.01 24.70
C ILE A 13 13.05 35.36 23.97
N ALA A 14 11.87 35.72 24.44
CA ALA A 14 10.59 35.40 23.85
C ALA A 14 10.31 36.31 22.64
N ALA A 15 9.58 35.74 21.69
CA ALA A 15 8.47 36.32 20.94
C ALA A 15 8.70 37.61 20.13
N THR A 16 8.47 37.51 18.82
CA THR A 16 7.49 38.32 18.05
C THR A 16 7.38 37.71 16.65
N LEU A 17 6.29 37.03 16.27
CA LEU A 17 5.08 37.59 15.63
C LEU A 17 5.40 38.45 14.39
N ALA A 18 5.25 37.86 13.19
CA ALA A 18 5.02 38.59 11.96
C ALA A 18 4.01 37.81 11.11
N VAL A 19 2.76 38.26 11.20
CA VAL A 19 1.66 37.95 10.30
C VAL A 19 1.90 38.71 9.00
N VAL A 20 1.93 38.03 7.86
CA VAL A 20 1.62 38.63 6.56
C VAL A 20 0.59 37.75 5.88
N ALA A 21 -0.66 38.15 6.07
CA ALA A 21 -1.75 37.79 5.19
C ALA A 21 -1.60 38.60 3.89
N MET A 22 -1.53 37.92 2.75
CA MET A 22 -1.88 38.52 1.46
C MET A 22 -3.05 37.73 0.89
N ALA A 23 -4.20 38.41 0.85
CA ALA A 23 -5.43 37.93 0.26
C ALA A 23 -5.47 38.28 -1.24
N ALA A 24 -5.96 37.31 -2.01
CA ALA A 24 -6.87 37.39 -3.16
C ALA A 24 -6.54 38.33 -4.33
N MET A 25 -6.56 37.78 -5.56
CA MET A 25 -7.61 37.93 -6.61
C MET A 25 -7.28 36.94 -7.75
N ALA A 26 -8.06 35.87 -7.96
CA ALA A 26 -9.19 35.77 -8.89
C ALA A 26 -8.82 35.72 -10.39
N PHE A 27 -8.78 34.50 -10.96
CA PHE A 27 -9.03 34.22 -12.38
C PHE A 27 -9.78 32.89 -12.54
N GLY A 28 -11.04 32.99 -13.00
CA GLY A 28 -11.61 32.16 -14.07
C GLY A 28 -11.95 30.69 -13.81
N PRO A 29 -13.19 30.24 -14.10
CA PRO A 29 -13.62 28.85 -13.97
C PRO A 29 -13.19 28.04 -15.20
N CYS A 30 -12.22 27.16 -15.02
CA CYS A 30 -12.03 26.01 -15.90
C CYS A 30 -12.20 24.75 -15.06
N GLY A 31 -13.35 24.12 -15.21
CA GLY A 31 -13.58 22.80 -14.67
C GLY A 31 -12.58 21.83 -15.28
N THR A 32 -11.80 21.19 -14.41
CA THR A 32 -11.47 19.78 -14.55
C THR A 32 -11.65 19.21 -13.15
N GLY A 33 -12.67 18.36 -13.01
CA GLY A 33 -12.93 17.66 -11.77
C GLY A 33 -11.67 16.92 -11.36
N VAL A 34 -11.03 17.40 -10.30
CA VAL A 34 -10.15 16.58 -9.48
C VAL A 34 -11.10 15.54 -8.89
N ARG A 35 -11.29 14.44 -9.63
CA ARG A 35 -11.77 13.20 -9.04
C ARG A 35 -10.92 13.00 -7.80
N ASP A 36 -11.55 13.12 -6.65
CA ASP A 36 -11.06 12.62 -5.37
C ASP A 36 -10.33 11.30 -5.63
N LYS A 37 -9.00 11.37 -5.76
CA LYS A 37 -8.14 10.25 -5.42
C LYS A 37 -8.12 10.25 -3.90
N THR A 38 -9.25 9.87 -3.31
CA THR A 38 -9.25 9.42 -1.92
C THR A 38 -8.21 8.30 -1.89
N PRO A 39 -7.11 8.43 -1.12
CA PRO A 39 -6.22 7.30 -0.94
C PRO A 39 -7.09 6.17 -0.41
N SER A 40 -7.26 5.11 -1.20
CA SER A 40 -8.01 3.94 -0.78
C SER A 40 -7.41 3.48 0.53
N LYS A 41 -8.11 3.73 1.64
CA LYS A 41 -7.67 3.35 2.97
C LYS A 41 -7.37 1.86 2.93
N ALA A 42 -6.19 1.49 3.41
CA ALA A 42 -5.83 0.09 3.61
C ALA A 42 -6.97 -0.58 4.38
N ARG A 43 -7.48 -1.69 3.85
CA ARG A 43 -8.56 -2.47 4.46
C ARG A 43 -8.16 -3.93 4.57
N PRO A 44 -8.60 -4.63 5.62
CA PRO A 44 -8.38 -6.06 5.71
C PRO A 44 -9.08 -6.78 4.54
N MET A 45 -8.45 -7.84 4.06
CA MET A 45 -9.03 -8.78 3.13
C MET A 45 -9.88 -9.79 3.90
N VAL A 46 -11.06 -10.11 3.35
CA VAL A 46 -11.93 -11.13 3.92
C VAL A 46 -11.57 -12.50 3.34
N ALA A 47 -11.68 -13.57 4.12
CA ALA A 47 -11.49 -14.93 3.58
C ALA A 47 -12.51 -15.22 2.46
N GLY A 48 -12.03 -15.77 1.34
CA GLY A 48 -12.77 -15.94 0.10
C GLY A 48 -12.77 -14.71 -0.82
N GLU A 49 -12.13 -13.60 -0.42
CA GLU A 49 -12.07 -12.40 -1.25
C GLU A 49 -11.16 -12.59 -2.45
N VAL A 50 -11.67 -12.23 -3.63
CA VAL A 50 -10.98 -12.33 -4.91
C VAL A 50 -10.69 -10.94 -5.47
N LEU A 51 -9.42 -10.69 -5.73
CA LEU A 51 -8.88 -9.46 -6.30
C LEU A 51 -8.41 -9.71 -7.73
N GLY A 52 -9.01 -8.98 -8.67
CA GLY A 52 -8.73 -9.11 -10.10
C GLY A 52 -9.56 -10.21 -10.77
N LYS A 53 -9.77 -10.10 -12.08
CA LYS A 53 -10.45 -11.12 -12.89
C LYS A 53 -9.69 -11.24 -14.21
N VAL A 54 -9.17 -12.42 -14.51
CA VAL A 54 -8.47 -12.69 -15.77
C VAL A 54 -9.52 -13.13 -16.80
N GLY A 55 -9.74 -12.30 -17.82
CA GLY A 55 -10.25 -12.77 -19.11
C GLY A 55 -11.76 -12.98 -19.30
N ALA A 56 -12.65 -12.39 -18.50
CA ALA A 56 -14.08 -12.39 -18.84
C ALA A 56 -14.66 -10.99 -18.72
N PRO A 57 -15.34 -10.43 -19.76
CA PRO A 57 -16.11 -9.20 -19.63
C PRO A 57 -17.07 -9.35 -18.45
N SER A 58 -17.18 -8.33 -17.61
CA SER A 58 -18.17 -8.27 -16.55
C SER A 58 -19.50 -8.23 -17.29
N ALA A 59 -20.40 -9.18 -17.01
CA ALA A 59 -21.76 -9.16 -17.55
C ALA A 59 -22.47 -7.83 -17.23
N ASP A 60 -21.99 -7.13 -16.19
CA ASP A 60 -22.56 -5.90 -15.64
C ASP A 60 -21.84 -4.61 -16.06
N GLY A 61 -20.90 -4.66 -17.02
CA GLY A 61 -20.24 -3.46 -17.56
C GLY A 61 -19.30 -2.72 -16.59
N THR A 62 -19.01 -3.30 -15.42
CA THR A 62 -18.00 -2.78 -14.50
C THR A 62 -16.59 -2.96 -15.07
N PRO A 63 -15.71 -1.94 -14.98
CA PRO A 63 -14.35 -2.05 -15.49
C PRO A 63 -13.61 -3.14 -14.74
N ILE A 64 -13.23 -4.20 -15.46
CA ILE A 64 -12.37 -5.25 -14.94
C ILE A 64 -10.98 -4.68 -14.84
N VAL A 65 -10.57 -4.34 -13.63
CA VAL A 65 -9.21 -3.88 -13.41
C VAL A 65 -8.31 -5.11 -13.37
N ALA A 66 -7.67 -5.40 -14.49
CA ALA A 66 -6.62 -6.41 -14.57
C ALA A 66 -5.47 -6.00 -13.63
N ARG A 67 -5.18 -6.86 -12.66
CA ARG A 67 -4.08 -6.67 -11.71
C ARG A 67 -2.87 -7.39 -12.24
N THR A 68 -1.85 -6.65 -12.65
CA THR A 68 -0.56 -7.21 -13.05
C THR A 68 0.32 -7.30 -11.82
N LEU A 69 0.89 -8.47 -11.55
CA LEU A 69 1.84 -8.63 -10.45
C LEU A 69 3.16 -7.94 -10.81
N LEU A 70 3.59 -7.01 -9.96
CA LEU A 70 4.84 -6.27 -10.15
C LEU A 70 5.98 -6.85 -9.32
N SER A 71 5.71 -7.22 -8.07
CA SER A 71 6.71 -7.78 -7.17
C SER A 71 6.07 -8.51 -6.00
N VAL A 72 6.78 -9.48 -5.45
CA VAL A 72 6.47 -10.09 -4.16
C VAL A 72 7.74 -10.03 -3.32
N THR A 73 7.65 -9.45 -2.13
CA THR A 73 8.79 -9.30 -1.22
C THR A 73 8.39 -9.69 0.19
N CYS A 74 9.19 -10.49 0.88
CA CYS A 74 9.00 -10.77 2.31
C CYS A 74 10.08 -10.05 3.11
N ARG A 75 9.68 -9.25 4.10
CA ARG A 75 10.59 -8.56 5.00
C ARG A 75 9.98 -8.49 6.40
N GLU A 76 10.79 -8.74 7.43
CA GLU A 76 10.40 -8.55 8.84
C GLU A 76 9.10 -9.29 9.23
N GLY A 77 8.86 -10.47 8.66
CA GLY A 77 7.65 -11.27 8.95
C GLY A 77 6.40 -10.82 8.18
N VAL A 78 6.56 -9.94 7.18
CA VAL A 78 5.48 -9.42 6.36
C VAL A 78 5.78 -9.70 4.88
N VAL A 79 4.85 -10.33 4.18
CA VAL A 79 4.86 -10.43 2.72
C VAL A 79 4.08 -9.26 2.12
N VAL A 80 4.69 -8.62 1.13
CA VAL A 80 4.11 -7.53 0.35
C VAL A 80 4.02 -7.98 -1.11
N VAL A 81 2.79 -8.12 -1.59
CA VAL A 81 2.45 -8.43 -2.98
C VAL A 81 2.02 -7.13 -3.64
N ARG A 82 2.84 -6.59 -4.54
CA ARG A 82 2.53 -5.35 -5.27
C ARG A 82 1.95 -5.69 -6.64
N THR A 83 0.84 -5.04 -6.95
CA THR A 83 0.25 -5.03 -8.29
C THR A 83 0.30 -3.64 -8.88
N ASN A 84 -0.06 -3.49 -10.15
CA ASN A 84 -0.22 -2.19 -10.82
C ASN A 84 -1.38 -1.33 -10.29
N VAL A 85 -2.20 -1.84 -9.36
CA VAL A 85 -3.38 -1.14 -8.82
C VAL A 85 -3.26 -0.96 -7.31
N ASP A 86 -2.95 -2.06 -6.61
CA ASP A 86 -2.92 -2.12 -5.15
C ASP A 86 -1.69 -2.87 -4.64
N GLY A 87 -1.31 -2.62 -3.39
CA GLY A 87 -0.41 -3.45 -2.59
C GLY A 87 -1.22 -4.29 -1.60
N ILE A 88 -0.82 -5.55 -1.43
CA ILE A 88 -1.36 -6.44 -0.41
C ILE A 88 -0.22 -6.74 0.57
N SER A 89 -0.43 -6.46 1.85
CA SER A 89 0.49 -6.79 2.93
C SER A 89 -0.14 -7.84 3.83
N ALA A 90 0.59 -8.89 4.17
CA ALA A 90 0.12 -9.94 5.06
C ALA A 90 1.28 -10.47 5.90
N LEU A 91 0.99 -11.06 7.06
CA LEU A 91 1.99 -11.69 7.91
C LEU A 91 2.42 -13.04 7.32
N MET A 92 3.72 -13.28 7.22
CA MET A 92 4.30 -14.50 6.66
C MET A 92 5.65 -14.80 7.32
N ASP A 93 5.96 -16.08 7.55
CA ASP A 93 7.32 -16.48 7.95
C ASP A 93 8.32 -16.29 6.79
N CYS A 94 9.08 -15.20 6.83
CA CYS A 94 10.11 -14.91 5.82
C CYS A 94 11.30 -15.87 5.86
N SER A 95 11.38 -16.80 6.82
CA SER A 95 12.38 -17.88 6.84
C SER A 95 12.17 -18.88 5.69
N ARG A 96 10.95 -18.91 5.12
CA ARG A 96 10.58 -19.73 3.97
C ARG A 96 10.03 -18.84 2.86
N PRO A 97 10.90 -18.04 2.21
CA PRO A 97 10.45 -17.15 1.16
C PRO A 97 9.90 -17.94 -0.03
N VAL A 98 9.00 -17.31 -0.78
CA VAL A 98 8.53 -17.86 -2.04
C VAL A 98 9.73 -18.00 -3.00
N PRO A 99 9.95 -19.16 -3.63
CA PRO A 99 11.06 -19.33 -4.56
C PRO A 99 10.97 -18.33 -5.71
N GLN A 100 12.08 -17.65 -6.01
CA GLN A 100 12.13 -16.62 -7.07
C GLN A 100 11.68 -17.18 -8.43
N SER A 101 12.12 -18.39 -8.78
CA SER A 101 11.72 -19.08 -10.02
C SER A 101 10.21 -19.30 -10.14
N SER A 102 9.51 -19.46 -9.02
CA SER A 102 8.05 -19.53 -9.01
C SER A 102 7.43 -18.17 -9.24
N LEU A 103 8.00 -17.10 -8.67
CA LEU A 103 7.54 -15.71 -8.80
C LEU A 103 7.75 -15.15 -10.21
N ASP A 104 8.90 -15.41 -10.83
CA ASP A 104 9.26 -14.88 -12.16
C ASP A 104 8.23 -15.22 -13.24
N ARG A 105 7.51 -16.34 -13.09
CA ARG A 105 6.40 -16.73 -13.99
C ARG A 105 5.17 -15.83 -13.88
N PHE A 106 5.02 -15.13 -12.75
CA PHE A 106 3.89 -14.26 -12.45
C PHE A 106 4.23 -12.78 -12.58
N ILE A 107 5.51 -12.39 -12.53
CA ILE A 107 5.91 -10.98 -12.69
C ILE A 107 5.55 -10.49 -14.10
N GLY A 108 4.89 -9.33 -14.17
CA GLY A 108 4.51 -8.70 -15.44
C GLY A 108 3.29 -9.31 -16.14
N VAL A 109 2.68 -10.37 -15.59
CA VAL A 109 1.46 -10.97 -16.13
C VAL A 109 0.21 -10.60 -15.32
N PRO A 110 -0.98 -10.54 -15.96
CA PRO A 110 -2.23 -10.30 -15.25
C PRO A 110 -2.59 -11.49 -14.35
N VAL A 111 -2.89 -11.24 -13.09
CA VAL A 111 -3.17 -12.27 -12.09
C VAL A 111 -4.50 -12.04 -11.40
N ILE A 112 -5.05 -13.14 -10.87
CA ILE A 112 -6.12 -13.15 -9.88
C ILE A 112 -5.46 -13.44 -8.53
N ILE A 113 -5.76 -12.65 -7.51
CA ILE A 113 -5.27 -12.87 -6.15
C ILE A 113 -6.46 -13.21 -5.28
N THR A 114 -6.48 -14.38 -4.68
CA THR A 114 -7.54 -14.82 -3.77
C THR A 114 -6.96 -14.98 -2.37
N TYR A 115 -7.67 -14.53 -1.34
CA TYR A 115 -7.27 -14.75 0.05
C TYR A 115 -8.20 -15.77 0.70
N THR A 116 -7.70 -16.94 1.09
CA THR A 116 -8.53 -17.99 1.70
C THR A 116 -7.73 -18.78 2.71
N GLY A 117 -8.27 -18.95 3.93
CA GLY A 117 -7.69 -19.84 4.95
C GLY A 117 -6.20 -19.57 5.20
N ASP A 118 -5.85 -18.29 5.39
CA ASP A 118 -4.47 -17.84 5.64
C ASP A 118 -3.49 -18.13 4.49
N VAL A 119 -4.01 -18.15 3.25
CA VAL A 119 -3.21 -18.30 2.03
C VAL A 119 -3.64 -17.24 1.02
N LEU A 120 -2.64 -16.51 0.49
CA LEU A 120 -2.76 -15.69 -0.70
C LEU A 120 -2.47 -16.56 -1.92
N ARG A 121 -3.48 -16.81 -2.74
CA ARG A 121 -3.38 -17.58 -3.97
C ARG A 121 -3.33 -16.64 -5.17
N VAL A 122 -2.21 -16.62 -5.87
CA VAL A 122 -2.01 -15.88 -7.12
C VAL A 122 -2.19 -16.86 -8.28
N GLU A 123 -3.13 -16.58 -9.18
CA GLU A 123 -3.48 -17.46 -10.30
C GLU A 123 -3.41 -16.72 -11.63
N ASN A 124 -2.91 -17.41 -12.65
CA ASN A 124 -2.96 -16.98 -14.04
C ASN A 124 -3.13 -18.21 -14.94
N SER A 125 -3.95 -18.11 -15.98
CA SER A 125 -4.27 -19.23 -16.87
C SER A 125 -3.06 -19.85 -17.57
N ASN A 126 -1.98 -19.09 -17.77
CA ASN A 126 -0.74 -19.52 -18.43
C ASN A 126 0.37 -19.88 -17.44
N ALA A 127 0.53 -19.13 -16.35
CA ALA A 127 1.59 -19.33 -15.36
C ALA A 127 1.23 -20.36 -14.26
N GLY A 128 -0.05 -20.73 -14.16
CA GLY A 128 -0.56 -21.67 -13.16
C GLY A 128 -0.99 -20.98 -11.87
N LYS A 129 -0.72 -21.65 -10.75
CA LYS A 129 -1.11 -21.18 -9.40
C LYS A 129 0.13 -21.04 -8.53
N LEU A 130 0.14 -20.01 -7.70
CA LEU A 130 1.13 -19.75 -6.68
C LEU A 130 0.40 -19.54 -5.36
N GLU A 131 0.76 -20.32 -4.35
CA GLU A 131 0.19 -20.22 -3.01
C GLU A 131 1.24 -19.65 -2.06
N ILE A 132 0.88 -18.56 -1.39
CA ILE A 132 1.73 -17.84 -0.46
C ILE A 132 1.07 -17.92 0.91
N PRO A 133 1.68 -18.57 1.90
CA PRO A 133 1.15 -18.58 3.26
C PRO A 133 1.18 -17.15 3.80
N ALA A 134 0.02 -16.65 4.25
CA ALA A 134 -0.18 -15.26 4.58
C ALA A 134 -1.35 -15.13 5.56
N THR A 135 -1.15 -14.58 6.75
CA THR A 135 -2.23 -14.27 7.71
C THR A 135 -2.49 -12.76 7.74
N ASP A 136 -3.69 -12.36 8.17
CA ASP A 136 -4.10 -10.95 8.34
C ASP A 136 -3.84 -10.07 7.10
N ALA A 137 -4.15 -10.60 5.92
CA ALA A 137 -3.95 -9.88 4.67
C ALA A 137 -4.72 -8.56 4.65
N THR A 138 -4.06 -7.50 4.24
CA THR A 138 -4.60 -6.14 4.10
C THR A 138 -4.29 -5.64 2.70
N VAL A 139 -5.29 -5.09 2.03
CA VAL A 139 -5.16 -4.49 0.69
C VAL A 139 -5.26 -2.97 0.78
N GLY A 140 -4.33 -2.26 0.15
CA GLY A 140 -4.29 -0.80 0.11
C GLY A 140 -3.69 -0.29 -1.19
N SER A 141 -3.79 1.02 -1.44
CA SER A 141 -3.18 1.60 -2.64
C SER A 141 -1.64 1.53 -2.58
N ILE A 142 -0.98 1.48 -3.73
CA ILE A 142 0.48 1.28 -3.84
C ILE A 142 1.28 2.43 -3.19
N ASP A 143 0.67 3.61 -3.08
CA ASP A 143 1.15 4.82 -2.41
C ASP A 143 0.83 4.88 -0.91
N ALA A 144 -0.05 4.00 -0.41
CA ALA A 144 -0.27 3.81 1.01
C ALA A 144 0.89 2.98 1.57
N THR A 145 2.05 3.62 1.66
CA THR A 145 3.15 3.11 2.47
C THR A 145 2.66 3.13 3.93
N PRO A 146 2.70 2.01 4.67
CA PRO A 146 2.46 2.04 6.11
C PRO A 146 3.47 2.91 6.84
#